data_AF-A0A2A2K355-F1
#
_entry.id   AF-A0A2A2K355-F1
#
_cell.length_a   1.000
_cell.length_b   1.000
_cell.length_c   1.000
_cell.angle_alpha   90.00
_cell.angle_beta   90.00
_cell.angle_gamma   90.00
#
_symmetry.space_group_name_H-M   'P 1'
#
loop_
_entity.id
_entity.type
_entity.pdbx_description
1 polymer ?
#
loop_
_entity_poly.entity_id
_entity_poly.type
_entity_poly.pdbx_seq_one_letter_code
_entity_poly.pdbx_strand_id
1 'polypeptide(L)'
;MDSPQPRRDTRFNTMIPYEQQQQQMGLGLQSNGLEDQGTIFINRDGELFRYVLQYMRDGQNTVLPEDISLLRQLVREADFFGIERYKEMLQMEINDLTRQRDDRENGLIALRNNTAQIAHILYQQPFKK
;
A
#
# COMPACT_ATOMS: atom_id res chain seq x y z
N MET A 1 46.62 -42.61 -42.98
CA MET A 1 46.79 -41.39 -43.80
C MET A 1 45.93 -40.32 -43.16
N ASP A 2 46.16 -39.98 -41.90
CA ASP A 2 47.23 -39.14 -41.33
C ASP A 2 47.22 -37.71 -41.90
N SER A 3 46.95 -36.77 -41.01
CA SER A 3 46.82 -35.34 -41.26
C SER A 3 48.18 -34.70 -41.51
N PRO A 4 48.22 -33.62 -42.28
CA PRO A 4 49.10 -32.51 -41.88
C PRO A 4 48.41 -31.13 -42.03
N GLN A 5 48.32 -30.42 -40.92
CA GLN A 5 48.56 -28.98 -40.83
C GLN A 5 50.09 -28.80 -40.71
N PRO A 6 50.78 -27.66 -41.04
CA PRO A 6 50.39 -26.35 -40.50
C PRO A 6 50.94 -25.05 -41.20
N ARG A 7 50.52 -23.91 -40.61
CA ARG A 7 51.17 -22.57 -40.49
C ARG A 7 50.99 -21.49 -41.58
N ARG A 8 50.32 -20.42 -41.12
CA ARG A 8 50.75 -19.00 -41.09
C ARG A 8 51.22 -18.38 -42.42
N ASP A 9 50.44 -17.46 -42.99
CA ASP A 9 50.67 -16.04 -42.70
C ASP A 9 49.65 -15.05 -43.31
N THR A 10 49.32 -14.05 -42.48
CA THR A 10 48.89 -12.66 -42.72
C THR A 10 47.76 -12.28 -43.69
N ARG A 11 46.78 -11.59 -43.06
CA ARG A 11 45.99 -10.43 -43.56
C ARG A 11 44.89 -10.73 -44.58
N PHE A 12 43.65 -10.85 -44.09
CA PHE A 12 42.56 -9.88 -44.32
C PHE A 12 41.21 -10.54 -43.96
N ASN A 13 40.57 -9.97 -42.93
CA ASN A 13 39.13 -9.84 -42.71
C ASN A 13 38.17 -10.80 -43.46
N THR A 14 37.55 -11.75 -42.75
CA THR A 14 36.17 -12.15 -43.08
C THR A 14 35.42 -12.50 -41.79
N MET A 15 34.41 -11.67 -41.55
CA MET A 15 33.39 -11.71 -40.53
C MET A 15 32.75 -13.11 -40.44
N ILE A 16 32.93 -13.80 -39.31
CA ILE A 16 32.14 -15.00 -39.01
C ILE A 16 30.74 -14.53 -38.60
N PRO A 17 29.65 -15.01 -39.21
CA PRO A 17 28.29 -14.65 -38.81
C PRO A 17 28.05 -15.00 -37.33
N TYR A 18 27.54 -14.03 -36.58
CA TYR A 18 27.30 -14.09 -35.13
C TYR A 18 26.31 -15.20 -34.69
N GLU A 19 25.68 -15.88 -35.65
CA GLU A 19 24.60 -16.83 -35.42
C GLU A 19 25.08 -18.19 -34.85
N GLN A 20 26.35 -18.55 -35.05
CA GLN A 20 26.88 -19.81 -34.50
C GLN A 20 27.46 -19.72 -33.09
N GLN A 21 27.60 -18.51 -32.52
CA GLN A 21 28.13 -18.37 -31.15
C GLN A 21 27.03 -18.53 -30.07
N GLN A 22 25.75 -18.55 -30.44
CA GLN A 22 24.65 -18.62 -29.46
C GLN A 22 24.32 -20.04 -28.96
N GLN A 23 24.88 -21.10 -29.54
CA GLN A 23 24.55 -22.47 -29.13
C GLN A 23 25.35 -23.02 -27.94
N GLN A 24 26.35 -22.29 -27.42
CA GLN A 24 27.24 -22.83 -26.37
C GLN A 24 27.22 -22.08 -25.04
N MET A 25 26.46 -20.99 -24.92
CA MET A 25 26.31 -20.26 -23.66
C MET A 25 24.84 -20.28 -23.27
N GLY A 26 24.46 -21.38 -22.61
CA GLY A 26 23.15 -21.52 -21.98
C GLY A 26 22.94 -20.46 -20.92
N LEU A 27 22.34 -19.35 -21.31
CA LEU A 27 21.55 -18.48 -20.44
C LEU A 27 20.31 -18.11 -21.23
N GLY A 28 19.22 -18.83 -20.92
CA GLY A 28 17.91 -18.59 -21.50
C GLY A 28 17.41 -17.22 -21.08
N LEU A 29 17.74 -16.19 -21.86
CA LEU A 29 16.94 -14.99 -21.95
C LEU A 29 15.88 -15.26 -23.00
N GLN A 30 14.79 -15.89 -22.57
CA GLN A 30 13.56 -15.86 -23.34
C GLN A 30 13.11 -14.40 -23.40
N SER A 31 13.36 -13.77 -24.53
CA SER A 31 12.70 -12.54 -24.94
C SER A 31 11.20 -12.83 -25.07
N ASN A 32 10.43 -12.56 -24.02
CA ASN A 32 9.02 -12.27 -24.17
C ASN A 32 8.89 -10.75 -24.22
N GLY A 33 8.53 -10.27 -25.41
CA GLY A 33 8.25 -8.87 -25.67
C GLY A 33 7.27 -8.35 -24.63
N LEU A 34 7.77 -7.48 -23.76
CA LEU A 34 6.96 -6.49 -23.10
C LEU A 34 7.32 -5.19 -23.77
N GLU A 35 6.37 -4.71 -24.55
CA GLU A 35 6.28 -3.34 -25.00
C GLU A 35 6.47 -2.47 -23.76
N ASP A 36 7.64 -1.82 -23.68
CA ASP A 36 8.07 -0.94 -22.59
C ASP A 36 7.23 0.36 -22.62
N GLN A 37 5.95 0.25 -22.28
CA GLN A 37 5.02 1.37 -22.11
C GLN A 37 4.93 1.67 -20.61
N GLY A 38 5.98 2.26 -20.04
CA GLY A 38 5.92 3.13 -18.86
C GLY A 38 5.20 2.60 -17.61
N THR A 39 5.08 1.28 -17.44
CA THR A 39 4.32 0.71 -16.33
C THR A 39 5.23 0.60 -15.11
N ILE A 40 5.05 1.52 -14.16
CA ILE A 40 5.74 1.49 -12.87
C ILE A 40 5.02 0.48 -11.97
N PHE A 41 5.68 -0.63 -11.65
CA PHE A 41 5.18 -1.58 -10.67
C PHE A 41 5.52 -1.10 -9.26
N ILE A 42 4.49 -0.80 -8.46
CA ILE A 42 4.62 -0.48 -7.04
C ILE A 42 4.27 -1.73 -6.23
N ASN A 43 5.21 -2.25 -5.45
CA ASN A 43 5.00 -3.40 -4.55
C ASN A 43 4.26 -2.98 -3.26
N ARG A 44 3.04 -2.43 -3.41
CA ARG A 44 2.19 -1.93 -2.33
C ARG A 44 0.73 -2.32 -2.58
N ASP A 45 -0.11 -2.08 -1.59
CA ASP A 45 -1.54 -2.33 -1.68
C ASP A 45 -2.20 -1.39 -2.70
N GLY A 46 -2.71 -1.97 -3.80
CA GLY A 46 -3.37 -1.21 -4.87
C GLY A 46 -4.67 -0.54 -4.43
N GLU A 47 -5.37 -1.07 -3.42
CA GLU A 47 -6.60 -0.45 -2.93
C GLU A 47 -6.32 0.80 -2.11
N LEU A 48 -5.28 0.78 -1.27
CA LEU A 48 -4.84 1.97 -0.52
C LEU A 48 -4.27 3.03 -1.46
N PHE A 49 -3.54 2.61 -2.50
CA PHE A 49 -2.99 3.51 -3.49
C PHE A 49 -4.07 4.31 -4.24
N ARG A 50 -5.27 3.73 -4.44
CA ARG A 50 -6.42 4.45 -5.02
C ARG A 50 -6.75 5.74 -4.25
N TYR A 51 -6.70 5.71 -2.92
CA TYR A 51 -6.97 6.89 -2.09
C TYR A 51 -5.85 7.92 -2.20
N VAL A 52 -4.60 7.47 -2.28
CA VAL A 52 -3.45 8.36 -2.52
C VAL A 52 -3.61 9.08 -3.87
N LEU A 53 -3.98 8.35 -4.93
CA LEU A 53 -4.26 8.95 -6.24
C LEU A 53 -5.41 9.95 -6.19
N GLN A 54 -6.46 9.64 -5.45
CA GLN A 54 -7.59 10.54 -5.28
C GLN A 54 -7.13 11.84 -4.60
N TYR A 55 -6.27 11.75 -3.58
CA TYR A 55 -5.63 12.92 -2.97
C TYR A 55 -4.77 13.71 -3.95
N MET A 56 -3.97 13.03 -4.77
CA MET A 56 -3.16 13.71 -5.78
C MET A 56 -4.00 14.42 -6.85
N ARG A 57 -5.23 13.94 -7.12
CA ARG A 57 -6.15 14.53 -8.10
C ARG A 57 -6.96 15.70 -7.52
N ASP A 58 -7.58 15.49 -6.36
CA ASP A 58 -8.59 16.39 -5.79
C ASP A 58 -7.99 17.28 -4.67
N GLY A 59 -6.77 16.98 -4.21
CA GLY A 59 -6.08 17.70 -3.15
C GLY A 59 -6.84 17.63 -1.82
N GLN A 60 -6.99 18.79 -1.17
CA GLN A 60 -7.71 18.92 0.10
C GLN A 60 -9.21 18.62 0.01
N ASN A 61 -9.79 18.59 -1.20
CA ASN A 61 -11.20 18.25 -1.39
C ASN A 61 -11.46 16.74 -1.46
N THR A 62 -10.43 15.94 -1.16
CA THR A 62 -10.52 14.48 -1.17
C THR A 62 -11.41 13.99 -0.04
N VAL A 63 -12.29 13.05 -0.38
CA VAL A 63 -13.14 12.39 0.61
C VAL A 63 -12.30 11.42 1.44
N LEU A 64 -12.34 11.61 2.76
CA LEU A 64 -11.67 10.76 3.73
C LEU A 64 -12.59 9.62 4.19
N PRO A 65 -12.08 8.40 4.38
CA PRO A 65 -12.84 7.32 4.99
C PRO A 65 -13.13 7.57 6.48
N GLU A 66 -14.25 7.03 6.98
CA GLU A 66 -14.61 7.10 8.41
C GLU A 66 -13.98 5.99 9.28
N ASP A 67 -13.33 5.00 8.66
CA ASP A 67 -12.69 3.89 9.38
C ASP A 67 -11.28 4.29 9.85
N ILE A 68 -11.11 4.39 11.17
CA ILE A 68 -9.83 4.70 11.83
C ILE A 68 -8.72 3.71 11.43
N SER A 69 -9.03 2.42 11.27
CA SER A 69 -8.05 1.41 10.85
C SER A 69 -7.55 1.69 9.44
N LEU A 70 -8.46 2.01 8.53
CA LEU A 70 -8.13 2.36 7.15
C LEU A 70 -7.32 3.66 7.09
N LEU A 71 -7.74 4.70 7.82
CA LEU A 71 -6.99 5.95 7.91
C LEU A 71 -5.55 5.73 8.41
N ARG A 72 -5.34 4.86 9.40
CA ARG A 72 -4.00 4.52 9.89
C ARG A 72 -3.15 3.81 8.85
N GLN A 73 -3.75 3.01 7.97
CA GLN A 73 -3.04 2.40 6.84
C GLN A 73 -2.69 3.46 5.79
N LEU A 74 -3.61 4.36 5.48
CA LEU A 74 -3.39 5.48 4.57
C LEU A 74 -2.30 6.43 5.05
N VAL A 75 -2.13 6.63 6.36
CA VAL A 75 -1.00 7.40 6.92
C VAL A 75 0.33 6.77 6.52
N ARG A 76 0.44 5.44 6.53
CA ARG A 76 1.67 4.73 6.11
C ARG A 76 1.92 4.86 4.62
N GLU A 77 0.87 4.84 3.80
CA GLU A 77 1.02 5.09 2.37
C GLU A 77 1.40 6.56 2.11
N ALA A 78 0.76 7.52 2.77
CA ALA A 78 1.09 8.93 2.64
C ALA A 78 2.56 9.22 3.01
N ASP A 79 3.07 8.56 4.05
CA ASP A 79 4.48 8.62 4.46
C ASP A 79 5.40 8.00 3.39
N PHE A 80 5.02 6.83 2.83
CA PHE A 80 5.76 6.18 1.76
C PHE A 80 5.85 7.02 0.48
N PHE A 81 4.76 7.69 0.11
CA PHE A 81 4.72 8.59 -1.06
C PHE A 81 5.24 10.02 -0.76
N GLY A 82 5.65 10.30 0.48
CA GLY A 82 6.19 11.60 0.88
C GLY A 82 5.18 12.76 0.85
N ILE A 83 3.89 12.46 1.03
CA ILE A 83 2.82 13.45 0.95
C ILE A 83 2.45 13.94 2.36
N GLU A 84 3.29 14.79 2.94
CA GLU A 84 3.17 15.20 4.36
C GLU A 84 1.82 15.88 4.66
N ARG A 85 1.34 16.74 3.75
CA ARG A 85 0.03 17.39 3.93
C ARG A 85 -1.13 16.40 3.99
N TYR A 86 -1.04 15.30 3.23
CA TYR A 86 -2.07 14.26 3.28
C TYR A 86 -2.01 13.49 4.59
N LYS A 87 -0.80 13.15 5.03
CA LYS A 87 -0.56 12.51 6.32
C LYS A 87 -1.07 13.34 7.51
N GLU A 88 -0.81 14.65 7.53
CA GLU A 88 -1.33 15.56 8.55
C GLU A 88 -2.86 15.56 8.56
N MET A 89 -3.49 15.67 7.39
CA MET A 89 -4.95 15.66 7.24
C MET A 89 -5.56 14.34 7.74
N LEU A 90 -4.97 13.20 7.38
CA LEU A 90 -5.39 11.89 7.86
C LEU A 90 -5.26 11.76 9.39
N GLN A 91 -4.19 12.31 9.97
CA GLN A 91 -3.94 12.26 11.40
C GLN A 91 -4.92 13.14 12.20
N MET A 92 -5.31 14.28 11.64
CA MET A 92 -6.38 15.12 12.20
C MET A 92 -7.71 14.36 12.23
N GLU A 93 -8.09 13.74 11.12
CA GLU A 93 -9.33 12.98 11.02
C GLU A 93 -9.38 11.81 12.03
N ILE A 94 -8.27 11.08 12.19
CA ILE A 94 -8.16 10.01 13.21
C ILE A 94 -8.42 10.55 14.62
N ASN A 95 -7.86 11.72 14.94
CA ASN A 95 -8.00 12.30 16.27
C ASN A 95 -9.45 12.73 16.53
N ASP A 96 -10.11 13.33 15.54
CA ASP A 96 -11.49 13.77 15.66
C ASP A 96 -12.46 12.59 15.79
N LEU A 97 -12.28 11.55 14.97
CA LEU A 97 -13.06 10.30 15.09
C LEU A 97 -12.85 9.61 16.44
N THR A 98 -11.61 9.60 16.94
CA THR A 98 -11.30 9.02 18.26
C THR A 98 -12.01 9.78 19.37
N ARG A 99 -11.95 11.13 19.35
CA ARG A 99 -12.66 11.98 20.33
C ARG A 99 -14.16 11.74 20.31
N GLN A 100 -14.78 11.74 19.13
CA GLN A 100 -16.21 11.48 19.00
C GLN A 100 -16.62 10.11 19.55
N ARG A 101 -15.79 9.08 19.30
CA ARG A 101 -16.03 7.74 19.82
C ARG A 101 -15.95 7.71 21.35
N ASP A 102 -14.92 8.35 21.92
CA ASP A 102 -14.70 8.38 23.36
C ASP A 102 -15.81 9.19 24.07
N ASP A 103 -16.22 10.33 23.52
CA ASP A 103 -17.34 11.13 24.05
C ASP A 103 -18.67 10.34 24.03
N ARG A 104 -18.93 9.62 22.94
CA ARG A 104 -20.08 8.74 22.83
C ARG A 104 -20.04 7.62 23.88
N GLU A 105 -18.88 6.98 24.04
CA GLU A 105 -18.68 5.92 25.03
C GLU A 105 -18.88 6.45 26.46
N ASN A 106 -18.31 7.61 26.78
CA ASN A 106 -18.49 8.28 28.06
C ASN A 106 -19.97 8.59 28.34
N GLY A 107 -20.71 9.06 27.34
CA GLY A 107 -22.15 9.28 27.44
C GLY A 107 -22.93 7.99 27.72
N LEU A 108 -22.57 6.90 27.06
CA LEU A 108 -23.18 5.58 27.28
C LEU A 108 -22.89 5.04 28.69
N ILE A 109 -21.66 5.21 29.18
CA ILE A 109 -21.27 4.82 30.53
C ILE A 109 -22.07 5.62 31.57
N ALA A 110 -22.21 6.94 31.38
CA ALA A 110 -23.02 7.78 32.27
C ALA A 110 -24.48 7.31 32.30
N LEU A 111 -25.08 7.02 31.14
CA LEU A 111 -26.44 6.51 31.05
C LEU A 111 -26.61 5.16 31.77
N ARG A 112 -25.66 4.23 31.57
CA ARG A 112 -25.64 2.93 32.25
C ARG A 112 -25.60 3.09 33.76
N ASN A 113 -24.76 3.99 34.27
CA ASN A 113 -24.63 4.25 35.70
C ASN A 113 -25.92 4.84 36.29
N ASN A 114 -26.52 5.83 35.64
CA ASN A 114 -27.79 6.42 36.06
C ASN A 114 -28.91 5.37 36.11
N THR A 115 -29.00 4.52 35.08
CA THR A 115 -30.01 3.45 35.01
C THR A 115 -29.83 2.45 36.15
N ALA A 116 -28.58 2.07 36.47
CA ALA A 116 -28.27 1.17 37.58
C ALA A 116 -28.67 1.78 38.94
N GLN A 117 -28.44 3.08 39.14
CA GLN A 117 -28.84 3.79 40.35
C GLN A 117 -30.36 3.80 40.52
N ILE A 118 -31.12 4.13 39.45
CA ILE A 118 -32.58 4.14 39.48
C ILE A 118 -33.12 2.74 39.82
N ALA A 119 -32.64 1.71 39.13
CA ALA A 119 -33.04 0.34 39.39
C ALA A 119 -32.82 -0.04 40.86
N HIS A 120 -31.65 0.28 41.40
CA HIS A 120 -31.33 0.02 42.80
C HIS A 120 -32.33 0.69 43.77
N ILE A 121 -32.68 1.96 43.54
CA ILE A 121 -33.66 2.67 44.36
C ILE A 121 -35.04 2.01 44.29
N LEU A 122 -35.49 1.67 43.08
CA LEU A 122 -36.82 1.09 42.85
C LEU A 122 -36.99 -0.30 43.48
N TYR A 123 -35.94 -1.13 43.47
CA TYR A 123 -36.01 -2.50 43.97
C TYR A 123 -35.65 -2.65 45.46
N GLN A 124 -35.05 -1.63 46.10
CA GLN A 124 -34.66 -1.69 47.52
C GLN A 124 -35.57 -0.92 48.47
N GLN A 125 -36.44 -0.02 47.99
CA GLN A 125 -37.40 0.67 48.84
C GLN A 125 -38.70 -0.16 48.92
N PRO A 126 -39.12 -0.67 50.11
CA PRO A 126 -40.44 -1.26 50.23
C PRO A 126 -41.48 -0.16 49.95
N PHE A 127 -42.40 -0.41 49.02
CA PHE A 127 -43.54 0.47 48.78
C PHE A 127 -44.31 0.60 50.10
N LYS A 128 -44.15 1.74 50.79
CA LYS A 128 -44.96 2.04 51.97
C LYS A 128 -46.40 2.17 51.50
N LYS A 129 -47.23 1.20 51.90
CA LYS A 129 -48.69 1.21 51.75
C LYS A 129 -49.32 2.31 52.58
#